data_AF-A0A7S3B2Z7-F1
#
_entry.id   AF-A0A7S3B2Z7-F1
#
_cell.length_a   1.000
_cell.length_b   1.000
_cell.length_c   1.000
_cell.angle_alpha   90.00
_cell.angle_beta   90.00
_cell.angle_gamma   90.00
#
_symmetry.space_group_name_H-M   'P 1'
#
loop_
_entity.id
_entity.type
_entity.pdbx_description
1 polymer ?
#
loop_
_entity_poly.entity_id
_entity_poly.type
_entity_poly.pdbx_seq_one_letter_code
_entity_poly.pdbx_strand_id
1 'polypeptide(L)'
;MPTENVLVERVHASGVGLTIGSIGAHEVRNVTFRDVVMHHTSKGIYIKFRDSGRNGSIRDVLYENIVIDTPSSWPIWIGPAQQDIKGSSGGAYNPCHGDPCSLCWPGPFPSIHTTGNCEAVPGLFSNITLRNISILNPQQSPGVIFGNDSQPIQGLVFDGVRVTNPPSDGAWGEAYYYCRGVASGIAMGGTWPVPPCFLTAR
;
A
#
# COMPACT_ATOMS: atom_id res chain seq x y z
N MET A 1 -5.77 -7.01 -22.11
CA MET A 1 -6.43 -8.20 -21.52
C MET A 1 -6.32 -8.09 -20.01
N PRO A 2 -7.29 -8.58 -19.23
CA PRO A 2 -7.18 -8.61 -17.78
C PRO A 2 -6.11 -9.62 -17.34
N THR A 3 -5.52 -9.39 -16.16
CA THR A 3 -4.73 -10.41 -15.45
C THR A 3 -5.64 -11.03 -14.40
N GLU A 4 -5.78 -12.36 -14.42
CA GLU A 4 -6.68 -13.04 -13.49
C GLU A 4 -6.25 -14.45 -13.12
N ASN A 5 -6.77 -14.93 -11.98
CA ASN A 5 -6.56 -16.30 -11.47
C ASN A 5 -5.07 -16.58 -11.19
N VAL A 6 -4.42 -15.68 -10.47
CA VAL A 6 -2.99 -15.77 -10.17
C VAL A 6 -2.78 -16.25 -8.74
N LEU A 7 -1.92 -17.26 -8.57
CA LEU A 7 -1.46 -17.73 -7.27
C LEU A 7 0.06 -17.57 -7.18
N VAL A 8 0.51 -16.90 -6.12
CA VAL A 8 1.91 -16.80 -5.72
C VAL A 8 2.01 -17.32 -4.30
N GLU A 9 2.82 -18.36 -4.08
CA GLU A 9 2.91 -18.97 -2.76
C GLU A 9 4.27 -19.56 -2.43
N ARG A 10 4.60 -19.61 -1.13
CA ARG A 10 5.85 -20.19 -0.60
C ARG A 10 7.09 -19.52 -1.19
N VAL A 11 7.13 -18.19 -1.13
CA VAL A 11 8.25 -17.40 -1.66
C VAL A 11 8.95 -16.59 -0.58
N HIS A 12 10.26 -16.41 -0.76
CA HIS A 12 11.04 -15.42 -0.06
C HIS A 12 11.22 -14.21 -0.99
N ALA A 13 10.81 -13.03 -0.56
CA ALA A 13 10.85 -11.81 -1.37
C ALA A 13 11.66 -10.69 -0.70
N SER A 14 12.19 -9.79 -1.53
CA SER A 14 12.94 -8.60 -1.12
C SER A 14 12.62 -7.43 -2.08
N GLY A 15 13.32 -6.30 -1.96
CA GLY A 15 13.08 -5.15 -2.83
C GLY A 15 11.78 -4.42 -2.48
N VAL A 16 10.90 -4.17 -3.46
CA VAL A 16 9.63 -3.42 -3.23
C VAL A 16 8.47 -4.34 -2.78
N GLY A 17 8.78 -5.62 -2.50
CA GLY A 17 7.83 -6.58 -1.97
C GLY A 17 6.79 -7.06 -2.99
N LEU A 18 5.65 -7.53 -2.50
CA LEU A 18 4.58 -8.11 -3.31
C LEU A 18 3.71 -7.01 -3.92
N THR A 19 3.95 -6.72 -5.19
CA THR A 19 3.34 -5.59 -5.88
C THR A 19 2.27 -6.01 -6.88
N ILE A 20 1.10 -5.36 -6.83
CA ILE A 20 0.14 -5.32 -7.95
C ILE A 20 0.17 -3.91 -8.54
N GLY A 21 0.62 -3.79 -9.80
CA GLY A 21 0.61 -2.55 -10.56
C GLY A 21 1.96 -2.18 -11.18
N SER A 22 2.12 -0.95 -11.68
CA SER A 22 1.13 0.14 -11.63
C SER A 22 0.01 -0.07 -12.65
N ILE A 23 -1.24 -0.12 -12.19
CA ILE A 23 -2.40 -0.30 -13.06
C ILE A 23 -2.84 1.06 -13.63
N GLY A 24 -3.22 1.09 -14.90
CA GLY A 24 -3.87 2.23 -15.56
C GLY A 24 -5.30 1.86 -15.94
N ALA A 25 -5.50 1.45 -17.19
CA ALA A 25 -6.82 1.14 -17.77
C ALA A 25 -7.30 -0.31 -17.59
N HIS A 26 -6.51 -1.14 -16.91
CA HIS A 26 -6.66 -2.59 -16.96
C HIS A 26 -7.27 -3.15 -15.67
N GLU A 27 -7.76 -4.37 -15.80
CA GLU A 27 -8.34 -5.11 -14.69
C GLU A 27 -7.37 -6.19 -14.20
N VAL A 28 -7.22 -6.26 -12.88
CA VAL A 28 -6.56 -7.35 -12.17
C VAL A 28 -7.56 -7.94 -11.19
N ARG A 29 -7.83 -9.24 -11.27
CA ARG A 29 -8.79 -9.88 -10.38
C ARG A 29 -8.43 -11.31 -9.98
N ASN A 30 -8.94 -11.77 -8.84
CA ASN A 30 -8.72 -13.13 -8.35
C ASN A 30 -7.22 -13.46 -8.23
N VAL A 31 -6.54 -12.73 -7.34
CA VAL A 31 -5.10 -12.87 -7.09
C VAL A 31 -4.87 -13.25 -5.64
N THR A 32 -4.10 -14.31 -5.42
CA THR A 32 -3.73 -14.77 -4.08
C THR A 32 -2.22 -14.78 -3.92
N PHE A 33 -1.74 -14.13 -2.86
CA PHE A 33 -0.40 -14.27 -2.33
C PHE A 33 -0.49 -14.97 -0.98
N ARG A 34 0.22 -16.08 -0.78
CA ARG A 34 0.24 -16.76 0.52
C ARG A 34 1.55 -17.41 0.91
N ASP A 35 1.75 -17.59 2.20
CA ASP A 35 2.95 -18.24 2.75
C ASP A 35 4.23 -17.54 2.30
N VAL A 36 4.32 -16.23 2.55
CA VAL A 36 5.43 -15.39 2.06
C VAL A 36 6.24 -14.84 3.21
N VAL A 37 7.58 -14.86 3.07
CA VAL A 37 8.49 -14.17 3.97
C VAL A 37 9.21 -13.06 3.21
N MET A 38 9.12 -11.84 3.70
CA MET A 38 9.78 -10.65 3.19
C MET A 38 10.76 -10.12 4.22
N HIS A 39 12.05 -10.04 3.89
CA HIS A 39 13.09 -9.56 4.80
C HIS A 39 13.80 -8.35 4.21
N HIS A 40 13.92 -7.26 4.97
CA HIS A 40 14.54 -6.01 4.57
C HIS A 40 14.02 -5.45 3.23
N THR A 41 12.71 -5.54 3.01
CA THR A 41 12.08 -4.90 1.86
C THR A 41 12.00 -3.39 2.02
N SER A 42 12.00 -2.63 0.93
CA SER A 42 11.58 -1.23 0.93
C SER A 42 10.10 -1.11 1.31
N LYS A 43 9.23 -1.90 0.66
CA LYS A 43 7.81 -1.99 0.95
C LYS A 43 7.40 -3.45 1.07
N GLY A 44 6.30 -3.73 1.75
CA GLY A 44 5.78 -5.09 1.85
C GLY A 44 4.73 -5.39 0.79
N ILE A 45 3.48 -5.16 1.14
CA ILE A 45 2.32 -5.28 0.25
C ILE A 45 2.12 -3.94 -0.46
N TYR A 46 2.15 -3.95 -1.79
CA TYR A 46 2.07 -2.72 -2.58
C TYR A 46 1.07 -2.81 -3.73
N ILE A 47 -0.13 -2.25 -3.55
CA ILE A 47 -1.21 -2.26 -4.54
C ILE A 47 -1.37 -0.84 -5.08
N LYS A 48 -1.15 -0.63 -6.39
CA LYS A 48 -1.06 0.73 -6.94
C LYS A 48 -1.67 0.98 -8.31
N PHE A 49 -2.31 2.14 -8.44
CA PHE A 49 -2.69 2.73 -9.73
C PHE A 49 -1.72 3.85 -10.11
N ARG A 50 -1.41 3.95 -11.41
CA ARG A 50 -0.61 5.04 -11.97
C ARG A 50 -1.47 6.20 -12.47
N ASP A 51 -2.43 5.88 -13.33
CA ASP A 51 -3.09 6.88 -14.14
C ASP A 51 -4.51 7.09 -13.65
N SER A 52 -4.92 8.36 -13.55
CA SER A 52 -6.31 8.74 -13.31
C SER A 52 -7.18 8.49 -14.55
N GLY A 53 -8.45 8.13 -14.34
CA GLY A 53 -9.49 8.25 -15.36
C GLY A 53 -9.53 7.19 -16.47
N ARG A 54 -8.79 6.09 -16.31
CA ARG A 54 -8.81 4.97 -17.28
C ARG A 54 -9.69 3.78 -16.86
N ASN A 55 -10.47 3.92 -15.79
CA ASN A 55 -11.41 2.92 -15.27
C ASN A 55 -10.78 1.54 -14.99
N GLY A 56 -9.49 1.49 -14.61
CA GLY A 56 -8.87 0.25 -14.17
C GLY A 56 -9.45 -0.25 -12.84
N SER A 57 -9.28 -1.54 -12.58
CA SER A 57 -9.76 -2.17 -11.34
C SER A 57 -8.77 -3.21 -10.80
N ILE A 58 -8.67 -3.28 -9.48
CA ILE A 58 -7.97 -4.32 -8.74
C ILE A 58 -8.98 -4.87 -7.73
N ARG A 59 -9.35 -6.14 -7.88
CA ARG A 59 -10.40 -6.73 -7.07
C ARG A 59 -10.22 -8.19 -6.75
N ASP A 60 -10.90 -8.67 -5.72
CA ASP A 60 -10.88 -10.08 -5.34
C ASP A 60 -9.43 -10.55 -5.07
N VAL A 61 -8.75 -9.85 -4.15
CA VAL A 61 -7.34 -10.07 -3.83
C VAL A 61 -7.17 -10.58 -2.40
N LEU A 62 -6.39 -11.63 -2.23
CA LEU A 62 -6.03 -12.18 -0.91
C LEU A 62 -4.52 -12.15 -0.70
N TYR A 63 -4.10 -11.53 0.40
CA TYR A 63 -2.78 -11.71 0.99
C TYR A 63 -2.97 -12.48 2.30
N GLU A 64 -2.34 -13.65 2.44
CA GLU A 64 -2.56 -14.53 3.60
C GLU A 64 -1.25 -15.15 4.13
N ASN A 65 -1.08 -15.19 5.46
CA ASN A 65 0.07 -15.84 6.10
C ASN A 65 1.41 -15.28 5.60
N ILE A 66 1.65 -13.98 5.86
CA ILE A 66 2.82 -13.25 5.37
C ILE A 66 3.58 -12.65 6.55
N VAL A 67 4.90 -12.80 6.53
CA VAL A 67 5.82 -12.12 7.46
C VAL A 67 6.59 -11.05 6.71
N ILE A 68 6.58 -9.82 7.22
CA ILE A 68 7.30 -8.65 6.68
C ILE A 68 8.25 -8.17 7.77
N ASP A 69 9.52 -8.52 7.66
CA ASP A 69 10.55 -8.23 8.65
C ASP A 69 11.43 -7.04 8.26
N THR A 70 11.45 -6.05 9.14
CA THR A 70 12.26 -4.85 9.09
C THR A 70 12.18 -4.09 7.75
N PRO A 71 10.96 -3.76 7.27
CA PRO A 71 10.82 -2.95 6.06
C PRO A 71 11.30 -1.49 6.28
N SER A 72 11.95 -0.89 5.28
CA SER A 72 12.57 0.44 5.41
C SER A 72 11.65 1.63 5.08
N SER A 73 10.53 1.38 4.41
CA SER A 73 9.48 2.36 4.14
C SER A 73 8.12 1.78 4.53
N TRP A 74 7.13 1.69 3.64
CA TRP A 74 5.76 1.30 3.99
C TRP A 74 5.55 -0.21 3.90
N PRO A 75 5.33 -0.94 5.01
CA PRO A 75 4.97 -2.35 4.97
C PRO A 75 3.69 -2.61 4.17
N ILE A 76 2.69 -1.72 4.28
CA ILE A 76 1.44 -1.80 3.53
C ILE A 76 1.23 -0.48 2.77
N TRP A 77 1.03 -0.56 1.46
CA TRP A 77 0.62 0.56 0.64
C TRP A 77 -0.48 0.15 -0.33
N ILE A 78 -1.64 0.78 -0.22
CA ILE A 78 -2.78 0.62 -1.14
C ILE A 78 -3.18 2.01 -1.60
N GLY A 79 -2.91 2.39 -2.85
CA GLY A 79 -3.23 3.73 -3.32
C GLY A 79 -2.47 4.15 -4.57
N PRO A 80 -2.10 5.44 -4.72
CA PRO A 80 -1.42 5.92 -5.90
C PRO A 80 0.00 5.34 -6.03
N ALA A 81 0.49 5.18 -7.25
CA ALA A 81 1.85 4.77 -7.52
C ALA A 81 2.80 5.84 -6.99
N GLN A 82 3.69 5.42 -6.09
CA GLN A 82 4.76 6.20 -5.52
C GLN A 82 5.98 6.00 -6.44
N GLN A 83 6.18 6.93 -7.37
CA GLN A 83 7.17 6.83 -8.42
C GLN A 83 7.58 8.23 -8.89
N ASP A 84 8.84 8.37 -9.31
CA ASP A 84 9.31 9.55 -10.04
C ASP A 84 8.92 9.42 -11.52
N ILE A 85 8.60 10.55 -12.15
CA ILE A 85 8.65 10.67 -13.60
C ILE A 85 9.87 11.50 -13.99
N LYS A 86 10.96 10.81 -14.34
CA LYS A 86 11.86 11.34 -15.37
C LYS A 86 11.09 11.35 -16.70
N GLY A 87 10.83 12.53 -17.26
CA GLY A 87 10.74 12.68 -18.72
C GLY A 87 9.50 13.30 -19.35
N SER A 88 8.44 13.66 -18.62
CA SER A 88 7.31 14.39 -19.26
C SER A 88 7.59 15.88 -19.54
N SER A 89 8.71 16.43 -19.04
CA SER A 89 9.08 17.84 -19.23
C SER A 89 10.59 18.11 -19.45
N GLY A 90 11.41 17.09 -19.74
CA GLY A 90 12.84 17.27 -20.05
C GLY A 90 13.72 17.76 -18.89
N GLY A 91 13.21 17.76 -17.65
CA GLY A 91 13.93 18.21 -16.45
C GLY A 91 14.87 17.15 -15.84
N ALA A 92 15.70 17.59 -14.90
CA ALA A 92 16.58 16.74 -14.10
C ALA A 92 15.78 15.76 -13.21
N TYR A 93 16.40 14.63 -12.85
CA TYR A 93 15.86 13.67 -11.88
C TYR A 93 15.39 14.38 -10.61
N ASN A 94 14.13 14.18 -10.22
CA ASN A 94 13.63 14.68 -8.95
C ASN A 94 12.70 13.65 -8.31
N PRO A 95 13.20 12.81 -7.38
CA PRO A 95 12.38 11.79 -6.73
C PRO A 95 11.23 12.38 -5.91
N CYS A 96 11.29 13.69 -5.62
CA CYS A 96 10.26 14.41 -4.90
C CYS A 96 9.14 14.94 -5.81
N HIS A 97 9.29 14.84 -7.13
CA HIS A 97 8.27 15.20 -8.10
C HIS A 97 7.49 13.94 -8.52
N GLY A 98 6.40 13.69 -7.82
CA GLY A 98 5.55 12.53 -8.04
C GLY A 98 4.51 12.74 -9.12
N ASP A 99 4.27 11.69 -9.89
CA ASP A 99 3.05 11.55 -10.70
C ASP A 99 2.65 10.06 -10.72
N PRO A 100 1.62 9.68 -9.94
CA PRO A 100 0.73 10.53 -9.12
C PRO A 100 1.25 10.84 -7.70
N CYS A 101 2.25 10.08 -7.20
CA CYS A 101 2.73 10.23 -5.84
C CYS A 101 4.25 10.19 -5.75
N SER A 102 4.80 11.13 -4.99
CA SER A 102 6.21 11.38 -4.83
C SER A 102 6.86 10.38 -3.91
N LEU A 103 8.10 9.98 -4.21
CA LEU A 103 8.89 9.14 -3.30
C LEU A 103 9.21 9.87 -1.98
N CYS A 104 9.16 11.21 -1.97
CA CYS A 104 9.41 12.06 -0.79
C CYS A 104 8.16 12.37 0.04
N TRP A 105 6.97 11.94 -0.39
CA TRP A 105 5.75 12.07 0.41
C TRP A 105 5.70 10.96 1.47
N PRO A 106 5.27 11.25 2.72
CA PRO A 106 4.55 12.44 3.19
C PRO A 106 5.35 13.54 3.86
N GLY A 107 6.65 13.36 4.07
CA GLY A 107 7.41 14.28 4.90
C GLY A 107 8.90 14.06 4.74
N PRO A 108 9.69 15.08 5.09
CA PRO A 108 11.07 15.18 4.63
C PRO A 108 11.89 14.01 5.16
N PHE A 109 12.56 13.30 4.25
CA PHE A 109 13.70 12.50 4.66
C PHE A 109 14.76 13.45 5.26
N PRO A 110 15.59 13.02 6.23
CA PRO A 110 16.59 13.88 6.86
C PRO A 110 17.52 14.62 5.87
N SER A 111 17.65 14.12 4.64
CA SER A 111 18.45 14.69 3.54
C SER A 111 17.64 15.44 2.47
N ILE A 112 16.31 15.53 2.58
CA ILE A 112 15.42 16.10 1.57
C ILE A 112 14.42 17.04 2.24
N HIS A 113 14.63 18.35 2.11
CA HIS A 113 13.80 19.40 2.72
C HIS A 113 12.53 19.75 1.93
N THR A 114 12.16 18.98 0.91
CA THR A 114 10.96 19.21 0.12
C THR A 114 9.89 18.17 0.44
N THR A 115 8.68 18.63 0.74
CA THR A 115 7.51 17.75 0.80
C THR A 115 7.11 17.36 -0.62
N GLY A 116 7.10 16.06 -0.89
CA GLY A 116 6.59 15.55 -2.15
C GLY A 116 5.08 15.75 -2.29
N ASN A 117 4.56 15.83 -3.52
CA ASN A 117 3.12 15.75 -3.78
C ASN A 117 2.64 14.29 -3.73
N CYS A 118 1.38 14.07 -3.39
CA CYS A 118 0.75 12.76 -3.52
C CYS A 118 -0.74 12.93 -3.69
N GLU A 119 -1.24 12.46 -4.84
CA GLU A 119 -2.65 12.56 -5.18
C GLU A 119 -3.24 11.17 -5.36
N ALA A 120 -4.41 10.93 -4.78
CA ALA A 120 -5.14 9.70 -5.03
C ALA A 120 -5.68 9.69 -6.46
N VAL A 121 -5.39 8.59 -7.18
CA VAL A 121 -5.88 8.40 -8.55
C VAL A 121 -7.19 7.61 -8.57
N PRO A 122 -8.17 7.99 -9.42
CA PRO A 122 -9.37 7.20 -9.66
C PRO A 122 -9.02 5.84 -10.29
N GLY A 123 -9.21 4.78 -9.50
CA GLY A 123 -9.12 3.38 -9.88
C GLY A 123 -9.86 2.54 -8.83
N LEU A 124 -10.56 1.48 -9.27
CA LEU A 124 -11.35 0.69 -8.33
C LEU A 124 -10.44 -0.24 -7.54
N PHE A 125 -10.40 -0.07 -6.23
CA PHE A 125 -9.92 -1.10 -5.30
C PHE A 125 -11.15 -1.71 -4.62
N SER A 126 -11.41 -3.00 -4.82
CA SER A 126 -12.59 -3.63 -4.21
C SER A 126 -12.34 -5.07 -3.75
N ASN A 127 -12.85 -5.45 -2.57
CA ASN A 127 -12.74 -6.82 -2.06
C ASN A 127 -11.28 -7.30 -1.96
N ILE A 128 -10.54 -6.64 -1.08
CA ILE A 128 -9.12 -6.91 -0.81
C ILE A 128 -9.00 -7.34 0.64
N THR A 129 -8.44 -8.52 0.88
CA THR A 129 -8.25 -9.06 2.24
C THR A 129 -6.77 -9.25 2.52
N LEU A 130 -6.33 -8.71 3.65
CA LEU A 130 -5.04 -8.98 4.27
C LEU A 130 -5.29 -9.80 5.52
N ARG A 131 -4.93 -11.09 5.51
CA ARG A 131 -5.16 -12.01 6.62
C ARG A 131 -3.87 -12.57 7.18
N ASN A 132 -3.76 -12.62 8.51
CA ASN A 132 -2.62 -13.22 9.21
C ASN A 132 -1.28 -12.66 8.69
N ILE A 133 -1.14 -11.33 8.79
CA ILE A 133 0.05 -10.61 8.33
C ILE A 133 0.83 -10.16 9.56
N SER A 134 2.09 -10.56 9.66
CA SER A 134 2.99 -10.15 10.74
C SER A 134 4.02 -9.16 10.20
N ILE A 135 3.99 -7.93 10.68
CA ILE A 135 4.97 -6.88 10.35
C ILE A 135 5.86 -6.67 11.57
N LEU A 136 7.16 -6.91 11.43
CA LEU A 136 8.12 -6.88 12.52
C LEU A 136 9.08 -5.70 12.34
N ASN A 137 9.24 -4.89 13.39
CA ASN A 137 10.23 -3.81 13.48
C ASN A 137 10.29 -2.88 12.24
N PRO A 138 9.14 -2.38 11.73
CA PRO A 138 9.17 -1.49 10.58
C PRO A 138 9.92 -0.19 10.90
N GLN A 139 10.70 0.34 9.96
CA GLN A 139 11.46 1.57 10.18
C GLN A 139 10.61 2.84 10.01
N GLN A 140 9.42 2.72 9.43
CA GLN A 140 8.45 3.81 9.28
C GLN A 140 7.05 3.37 9.71
N SER A 141 6.10 4.29 9.61
CA SER A 141 4.69 4.02 9.88
C SER A 141 4.18 2.79 9.11
N PRO A 142 3.37 1.93 9.74
CA PRO A 142 2.87 0.66 9.19
C PRO A 142 2.27 0.69 7.79
N GLY A 143 1.65 1.81 7.38
CA GLY A 143 1.22 1.88 6.01
C GLY A 143 0.43 3.11 5.59
N VAL A 144 0.00 3.05 4.34
CA VAL A 144 -0.77 4.07 3.66
C VAL A 144 -1.92 3.39 2.91
N ILE A 145 -3.14 3.87 3.15
CA ILE A 145 -4.35 3.46 2.46
C ILE A 145 -4.98 4.72 1.89
N PHE A 146 -4.81 4.94 0.59
CA PHE A 146 -5.12 6.22 -0.03
C PHE A 146 -5.94 6.02 -1.31
N GLY A 147 -7.26 6.00 -1.12
CA GLY A 147 -8.25 5.97 -2.20
C GLY A 147 -8.64 7.37 -2.69
N ASN A 148 -9.26 7.40 -3.86
CA ASN A 148 -9.83 8.63 -4.43
C ASN A 148 -11.26 8.82 -3.93
N ASP A 149 -11.63 10.04 -3.51
CA ASP A 149 -12.94 10.30 -2.91
C ASP A 149 -14.12 10.10 -3.90
N SER A 150 -13.89 10.25 -5.22
CA SER A 150 -14.90 9.98 -6.26
C SER A 150 -15.06 8.48 -6.57
N GLN A 151 -14.07 7.67 -6.20
CA GLN A 151 -14.08 6.21 -6.39
C GLN A 151 -13.40 5.54 -5.19
N PRO A 152 -14.05 5.57 -4.02
CA PRO A 152 -13.42 5.14 -2.77
C PRO A 152 -13.18 3.63 -2.74
N ILE A 153 -12.16 3.22 -1.97
CA ILE A 153 -11.81 1.82 -1.72
C ILE A 153 -12.97 1.13 -0.99
N GLN A 154 -13.35 -0.07 -1.45
CA GLN A 154 -14.48 -0.81 -0.89
C GLN A 154 -14.08 -2.24 -0.50
N GLY A 155 -14.66 -2.75 0.59
CA GLY A 155 -14.45 -4.12 1.03
C GLY A 155 -12.98 -4.42 1.34
N LEU A 156 -12.30 -3.50 2.01
CA LEU A 156 -10.93 -3.74 2.49
C LEU A 156 -10.99 -4.37 3.88
N VAL A 157 -10.38 -5.54 4.05
CA VAL A 157 -10.42 -6.29 5.31
C VAL A 157 -9.01 -6.54 5.82
N PHE A 158 -8.73 -6.15 7.06
CA PHE A 158 -7.54 -6.53 7.81
C PHE A 158 -7.95 -7.51 8.91
N ASP A 159 -7.60 -8.78 8.71
CA ASP A 159 -7.95 -9.90 9.59
C ASP A 159 -6.69 -10.47 10.24
N GLY A 160 -6.38 -10.05 11.46
CA GLY A 160 -5.15 -10.45 12.14
C GLY A 160 -3.89 -9.86 11.49
N VAL A 161 -3.93 -8.60 11.05
CA VAL A 161 -2.76 -7.83 10.64
C VAL A 161 -2.10 -7.24 11.87
N ARG A 162 -0.92 -7.74 12.26
CA ARG A 162 -0.22 -7.35 13.49
C ARG A 162 1.10 -6.71 13.17
N VAL A 163 1.32 -5.52 13.69
CA VAL A 163 2.62 -4.85 13.70
C VAL A 163 3.26 -5.04 15.06
N THR A 164 4.55 -5.31 15.10
CA THR A 164 5.33 -5.41 16.34
C THR A 164 6.44 -4.36 16.30
N ASN A 165 6.59 -3.61 17.39
CA ASN A 165 7.55 -2.51 17.53
C ASN A 165 7.48 -1.45 16.39
N PRO A 166 6.31 -0.89 16.07
CA PRO A 166 6.24 0.25 15.17
C PRO A 166 6.96 1.47 15.79
N PRO A 167 7.57 2.36 14.97
CA PRO A 167 8.21 3.56 15.47
C PRO A 167 7.15 4.52 16.02
N SER A 168 7.36 5.02 17.24
CA SER A 168 6.44 5.94 17.91
C SER A 168 6.41 7.33 17.27
N ASP A 169 7.46 7.69 16.54
CA ASP A 169 7.68 8.96 15.83
C ASP A 169 7.57 8.79 14.31
N GLY A 170 6.92 7.72 13.84
CA GLY A 170 6.65 7.52 12.42
C GLY A 170 5.84 8.68 11.80
N ALA A 171 5.77 8.72 10.47
CA ALA A 171 5.09 9.78 9.71
C ALA A 171 3.68 10.14 10.21
N TRP A 172 2.97 9.19 10.80
CA TRP A 172 1.59 9.34 11.29
C TRP A 172 1.44 9.28 12.81
N GLY A 173 2.54 9.33 13.56
CA GLY A 173 2.56 9.24 15.02
C GLY A 173 1.68 8.09 15.54
N GLU A 174 0.82 8.40 16.52
CA GLU A 174 -0.10 7.43 17.15
C GLU A 174 -1.18 6.88 16.22
N ALA A 175 -1.43 7.49 15.06
CA ALA A 175 -2.39 6.96 14.10
C ALA A 175 -1.85 5.75 13.34
N TYR A 176 -0.52 5.61 13.25
CA TYR A 176 0.22 4.55 12.54
C TYR A 176 -0.02 4.42 11.03
N TYR A 177 -1.21 4.77 10.54
CA TYR A 177 -1.59 4.69 9.14
C TYR A 177 -2.08 6.06 8.64
N TYR A 178 -1.70 6.40 7.42
CA TYR A 178 -2.48 7.33 6.64
C TYR A 178 -3.67 6.58 6.07
N CYS A 179 -4.87 7.07 6.33
CA CYS A 179 -6.05 6.51 5.69
C CYS A 179 -7.05 7.55 5.20
N ARG A 180 -7.31 7.54 3.89
CA ARG A 180 -8.29 8.41 3.23
C ARG A 180 -8.91 7.70 2.02
N GLY A 181 -10.14 8.08 1.67
CA GLY A 181 -10.82 7.58 0.47
C GLY A 181 -11.22 6.11 0.58
N VAL A 182 -11.59 5.66 1.78
CA VAL A 182 -12.08 4.30 2.05
C VAL A 182 -13.56 4.39 2.41
N ALA A 183 -14.41 3.75 1.61
CA ALA A 183 -15.85 3.67 1.86
C ALA A 183 -16.20 2.52 2.81
N SER A 184 -15.48 1.39 2.73
CA SER A 184 -15.67 0.28 3.67
C SER A 184 -14.35 -0.44 3.96
N GLY A 185 -13.92 -0.30 5.22
CA GLY A 185 -12.75 -0.95 5.79
C GLY A 185 -13.10 -1.64 7.11
N ILE A 186 -12.67 -2.88 7.30
CA ILE A 186 -12.93 -3.65 8.52
C ILE A 186 -11.60 -4.16 9.10
N ALA A 187 -11.38 -3.93 10.39
CA ALA A 187 -10.33 -4.58 11.16
C ALA A 187 -10.95 -5.63 12.09
N MET A 188 -10.40 -6.85 12.06
CA MET A 188 -10.81 -7.97 12.91
C MET A 188 -9.62 -8.91 13.20
N GLY A 189 -9.85 -10.03 13.88
CA GLY A 189 -8.80 -11.03 14.15
C GLY A 189 -7.69 -10.53 15.07
N GLY A 190 -7.96 -9.47 15.84
CA GLY A 190 -6.96 -8.78 16.67
C GLY A 190 -5.92 -7.99 15.86
N THR A 191 -6.31 -7.50 14.68
CA THR A 191 -5.53 -6.51 13.92
C THR A 191 -5.08 -5.35 14.81
N TRP A 192 -3.79 -5.02 14.75
CA TRP A 192 -3.19 -3.91 15.48
C TRP A 192 -1.92 -3.39 14.79
N PRO A 193 -1.73 -2.07 14.67
CA PRO A 193 -2.72 -1.01 14.92
C PRO A 193 -3.86 -1.05 13.89
N VAL A 194 -5.01 -0.50 14.25
CA VAL A 194 -6.18 -0.41 13.36
C VAL A 194 -6.07 0.86 12.53
N PRO A 195 -6.14 0.80 11.18
CA PRO A 195 -6.19 2.02 10.37
C PRO A 195 -7.36 2.92 10.79
N PRO A 196 -7.18 4.26 10.88
CA PRO A 196 -8.17 5.16 11.49
C PRO A 196 -9.50 5.24 10.72
N CYS A 197 -9.52 4.80 9.46
CA CYS A 197 -10.70 4.74 8.61
C CYS A 197 -11.46 3.41 8.68
N PHE A 198 -11.03 2.45 9.50
CA PHE A 198 -11.65 1.12 9.58
C PHE A 198 -12.63 1.04 10.75
N LEU A 199 -13.68 0.26 10.55
CA LEU A 199 -14.53 -0.23 11.63
C LEU A 199 -13.87 -1.44 12.29
N THR A 200 -13.90 -1.51 13.62
CA THR A 200 -13.48 -2.70 14.35
C THR A 200 -14.66 -3.66 14.49
N ALA A 201 -14.57 -4.83 13.88
CA ALA A 201 -15.50 -5.92 14.14
C ALA A 201 -15.00 -6.71 15.37
N ARG A 202 -15.93 -7.01 16.28
CA ARG A 202 -15.66 -7.88 17.43
C ARG A 202 -15.67 -9.34 17.02
#